data_AF-F6ESJ4-F1
#
_entry.id   AF-F6ESJ4-F1
#
_cell.length_a   1.000
_cell.length_b   1.000
_cell.length_c   1.000
_cell.angle_alpha   90.00
_cell.angle_beta   90.00
_cell.angle_gamma   90.00
#
_symmetry.space_group_name_H-M   'P 1'
#
loop_
_entity.id
_entity.type
_entity.pdbx_description
1 polymer ?
#
loop_
_entity_poly.entity_id
_entity_poly.type
_entity_poly.pdbx_seq_one_letter_code
_entity_poly.pdbx_strand_id
1 'polypeptide(L)'
;MERLIDDRGRLTVAGQRLAAELYDPAVGTIKTWLAEGIAGEMASFGMLPSAVVEAAQSNYDVRNDIALDVFVSALPSFMRYLDSGKYSESGPATVQTFFIGACRNILAAVVERRHKSLPFEYSRADMLEWVKEITHLEGADYRWIHKLLQLAPHDLSSVLMLVVREGISFNEAAQRLGKKPATMRSHLHRYRGKLAYLHFSGKIDIPETTELGQWARLQAAKGGTA
;
A
#
# COMPACT_ATOMS: atom_id res chain seq x y z
N MET A 1 17.67 -37.17 3.47
CA MET A 1 17.78 -35.76 3.90
C MET A 1 17.44 -35.71 5.37
N GLU A 2 18.28 -35.09 6.20
CA GLU A 2 17.94 -34.88 7.61
C GLU A 2 16.70 -33.97 7.70
N ARG A 3 15.82 -34.23 8.66
CA ARG A 3 14.59 -33.47 8.84
C ARG A 3 14.92 -32.06 9.32
N LEU A 4 14.36 -31.04 8.69
CA LEU A 4 14.64 -29.62 8.95
C LEU A 4 13.69 -29.01 10.00
N ILE A 5 12.46 -29.53 10.11
CA ILE A 5 11.48 -29.12 11.11
C ILE A 5 10.97 -30.32 11.92
N ASP A 6 10.84 -30.17 13.23
CA ASP A 6 10.29 -31.21 14.11
C ASP A 6 8.75 -31.28 14.02
N ASP A 7 8.15 -32.30 14.66
CA ASP A 7 6.69 -32.49 14.70
C ASP A 7 5.94 -31.34 15.39
N ARG A 8 6.65 -30.46 16.11
CA ARG A 8 6.10 -29.28 16.80
C ARG A 8 6.28 -28.00 15.99
N GLY A 9 6.82 -28.08 14.77
CA GLY A 9 7.06 -26.92 13.91
C GLY A 9 8.29 -26.11 14.28
N ARG A 10 9.23 -26.66 15.05
CA ARG A 10 10.49 -26.00 15.42
C ARG A 10 11.63 -26.45 14.51
N LEU A 11 12.59 -25.59 14.27
CA LEU A 11 13.78 -25.94 13.50
C LEU A 11 14.64 -26.96 14.24
N THR A 12 15.00 -28.04 13.57
CA THR A 12 16.04 -28.98 14.02
C THR A 12 17.43 -28.35 13.90
N VAL A 13 18.49 -29.05 14.33
CA VAL A 13 19.87 -28.57 14.13
C VAL A 13 20.19 -28.38 12.64
N ALA A 14 19.76 -29.31 11.78
CA ALA A 14 19.90 -29.19 10.34
C ALA A 14 19.12 -27.98 9.79
N GLY A 15 17.87 -27.79 10.25
CA GLY A 15 17.05 -26.63 9.89
C GLY A 15 17.65 -25.30 10.31
N GLN A 16 18.26 -25.22 11.49
CA GLN A 16 18.95 -24.02 11.99
C GLN A 16 20.18 -23.68 11.16
N ARG A 17 20.99 -24.67 10.77
CA ARG A 17 22.16 -24.47 9.89
C ARG A 17 21.72 -23.93 8.53
N LEU A 18 20.74 -24.58 7.91
CA LEU A 18 20.21 -24.12 6.63
C LEU A 18 19.58 -22.73 6.74
N ALA A 19 18.84 -22.44 7.82
CA ALA A 19 18.30 -21.10 8.06
C ALA A 19 19.40 -20.03 8.14
N ALA A 20 20.52 -20.33 8.80
CA ALA A 20 21.66 -19.42 8.87
C ALA A 20 22.29 -19.18 7.49
N GLU A 21 22.44 -20.22 6.66
CA GLU A 21 22.94 -20.10 5.28
C GLU A 21 22.02 -19.26 4.39
N LEU A 22 20.71 -19.33 4.62
CA LEU A 22 19.70 -18.61 3.85
C LEU A 22 19.49 -17.16 4.31
N TYR A 23 19.91 -16.83 5.53
CA TYR A 23 19.60 -15.55 6.18
C TYR A 23 20.19 -14.35 5.45
N ASP A 24 21.52 -14.26 5.34
CA ASP A 24 22.18 -13.09 4.76
C ASP A 24 21.76 -12.85 3.30
N PRO A 25 21.69 -13.88 2.43
CA PRO A 25 21.25 -13.67 1.05
C PRO A 25 19.79 -13.21 0.94
N ALA A 26 18.88 -13.81 1.70
CA ALA A 26 17.46 -13.46 1.62
C ALA A 26 17.20 -12.07 2.20
N VAL A 27 17.68 -11.80 3.41
CA VAL A 27 17.50 -10.51 4.09
C VAL A 27 18.20 -9.40 3.31
N GLY A 28 19.42 -9.63 2.83
CA GLY A 28 20.14 -8.68 1.98
C GLY A 28 19.37 -8.33 0.72
N THR A 29 18.86 -9.34 0.00
CA THR A 29 18.07 -9.14 -1.23
C THR A 29 16.81 -8.31 -0.99
N ILE A 30 16.04 -8.64 0.05
CA ILE A 30 14.81 -7.90 0.37
C ILE A 30 15.12 -6.45 0.76
N LYS A 31 16.20 -6.23 1.53
CA LYS A 31 16.64 -4.87 1.90
C LYS A 31 17.03 -4.05 0.67
N THR A 32 17.72 -4.65 -0.30
CA THR A 32 18.05 -3.99 -1.57
C THR A 32 16.79 -3.58 -2.32
N TRP A 33 15.83 -4.50 -2.50
CA TRP A 33 14.56 -4.18 -3.18
C TRP A 33 13.79 -3.04 -2.50
N LEU A 34 13.77 -3.02 -1.17
CA LEU A 34 13.12 -1.95 -0.40
C LEU A 34 13.89 -0.62 -0.49
N ALA A 35 15.22 -0.66 -0.47
CA ALA A 35 16.05 0.55 -0.58
C ALA A 35 15.93 1.20 -1.97
N GLU A 36 15.83 0.38 -3.01
CA GLU A 36 15.68 0.83 -4.40
C GLU A 36 14.23 1.19 -4.75
N GLY A 37 13.25 0.84 -3.91
CA GLY A 37 11.82 1.07 -4.18
C GLY A 37 11.18 0.09 -5.15
N ILE A 38 11.92 -0.91 -5.62
CA ILE A 38 11.45 -1.91 -6.60
C ILE A 38 10.74 -3.11 -5.95
N ALA A 39 10.58 -3.10 -4.61
CA ALA A 39 9.92 -4.17 -3.88
C ALA A 39 8.49 -4.47 -4.38
N GLY A 40 7.78 -3.46 -4.91
CA GLY A 40 6.47 -3.62 -5.52
C GLY A 40 6.49 -4.45 -6.81
N GLU A 41 7.47 -4.22 -7.68
CA GLU A 41 7.70 -4.99 -8.91
C GLU A 41 8.17 -6.41 -8.61
N MET A 42 8.95 -6.53 -7.54
CA MET A 42 9.45 -7.80 -7.06
C MET A 42 8.40 -8.60 -6.32
N ALA A 43 7.31 -8.05 -5.78
CA ALA A 43 6.31 -8.91 -5.14
C ALA A 43 5.57 -9.77 -6.17
N SER A 44 5.39 -11.06 -5.88
CA SER A 44 4.64 -11.95 -6.80
C SER A 44 3.13 -11.74 -6.73
N PHE A 45 2.63 -11.27 -5.59
CA PHE A 45 1.20 -11.14 -5.31
C PHE A 45 0.94 -9.89 -4.48
N GLY A 46 -0.14 -9.18 -4.78
CA GLY A 46 -0.57 -7.99 -4.06
C GLY A 46 0.21 -6.73 -4.43
N MET A 47 -0.42 -5.57 -4.21
CA MET A 47 0.26 -4.27 -4.31
C MET A 47 0.89 -3.95 -2.96
N LEU A 48 2.14 -3.48 -2.97
CA LEU A 48 2.76 -2.97 -1.75
C LEU A 48 2.26 -1.55 -1.49
N PRO A 49 1.75 -1.24 -0.29
CA PRO A 49 1.41 0.12 0.11
C PRO A 49 2.57 1.09 -0.11
N SER A 50 2.33 2.17 -0.86
CA SER A 50 3.36 3.14 -1.28
C SER A 50 4.11 3.73 -0.09
N ALA A 51 3.38 4.05 0.98
CA ALA A 51 3.94 4.55 2.25
C ALA A 51 5.05 3.68 2.83
N VAL A 52 4.84 2.37 2.82
CA VAL A 52 5.78 1.45 3.47
C VAL A 52 7.03 1.33 2.63
N VAL A 53 6.89 1.31 1.31
CA VAL A 53 8.03 1.29 0.39
C VAL A 53 8.83 2.58 0.52
N GLU A 54 8.19 3.76 0.49
CA GLU A 54 8.86 5.06 0.66
C GLU A 54 9.54 5.20 2.04
N ALA A 55 8.86 4.77 3.11
CA ALA A 55 9.46 4.73 4.43
C ALA A 55 10.66 3.78 4.47
N ALA A 56 10.57 2.62 3.82
CA ALA A 56 11.68 1.68 3.72
C ALA A 56 12.81 2.25 2.85
N GLN A 57 12.56 3.02 1.80
CA GLN A 57 13.63 3.66 1.02
C GLN A 57 14.46 4.65 1.85
N SER A 58 13.81 5.37 2.77
CA SER A 58 14.46 6.40 3.59
C SER A 58 14.92 5.93 4.97
N ASN A 59 14.37 4.82 5.51
CA ASN A 59 14.63 4.35 6.87
C ASN A 59 15.19 2.91 6.87
N TYR A 60 16.44 2.77 7.31
CA TYR A 60 17.13 1.48 7.41
C TYR A 60 16.44 0.50 8.38
N ASP A 61 15.95 0.99 9.51
CA ASP A 61 15.32 0.14 10.54
C ASP A 61 14.01 -0.44 10.02
N VAL A 62 13.21 0.36 9.31
CA VAL A 62 11.99 -0.12 8.63
C VAL A 62 12.32 -1.20 7.60
N ARG A 63 13.39 -1.03 6.79
CA ARG A 63 13.84 -2.08 5.86
C ARG A 63 14.21 -3.35 6.58
N ASN A 64 14.99 -3.21 7.66
CA ASN A 64 15.52 -4.33 8.40
C ASN A 64 14.37 -5.13 9.05
N ASP A 65 13.43 -4.46 9.68
CA ASP A 65 12.23 -5.06 10.27
C ASP A 65 11.40 -5.83 9.24
N ILE A 66 11.12 -5.22 8.08
CA ILE A 66 10.34 -5.89 7.02
C ILE A 66 11.08 -7.12 6.51
N ALA A 67 12.39 -7.00 6.23
CA ALA A 67 13.18 -8.11 5.71
C ALA A 67 13.25 -9.28 6.71
N LEU A 68 13.39 -8.99 8.01
CA LEU A 68 13.36 -10.00 9.07
C LEU A 68 11.98 -10.67 9.17
N ASP A 69 10.90 -9.90 9.16
CA ASP A 69 9.54 -10.45 9.23
C ASP A 69 9.22 -11.35 8.04
N VAL A 70 9.67 -10.97 6.83
CA VAL A 70 9.58 -11.80 5.63
C VAL A 70 10.38 -13.08 5.80
N PHE A 71 11.66 -12.98 6.19
CA PHE A 71 12.50 -14.16 6.40
C PHE A 71 11.85 -15.16 7.36
N VAL A 72 11.45 -14.70 8.55
CA VAL A 72 10.84 -15.52 9.60
C VAL A 72 9.50 -16.11 9.14
N SER A 73 8.70 -15.36 8.38
CA SER A 73 7.39 -15.81 7.89
C SER A 73 7.49 -16.87 6.79
N ALA A 74 8.51 -16.80 5.93
CA ALA A 74 8.71 -17.76 4.83
C ALA A 74 9.27 -19.10 5.34
N LEU A 75 10.15 -19.05 6.34
CA LEU A 75 10.99 -20.16 6.76
C LEU A 75 10.23 -21.45 7.09
N PRO A 76 9.16 -21.46 7.93
CA PRO A 76 8.53 -22.71 8.35
C PRO A 76 7.83 -23.45 7.21
N SER A 77 7.24 -22.72 6.27
CA SER A 77 6.57 -23.32 5.10
C SER A 77 7.59 -23.85 4.10
N PHE A 78 8.71 -23.14 3.93
CA PHE A 78 9.81 -23.57 3.07
C PHE A 78 10.50 -24.85 3.61
N MET A 79 10.82 -24.90 4.90
CA MET A 79 11.45 -26.08 5.51
C MET A 79 10.55 -27.32 5.37
N ARG A 80 9.24 -27.18 5.59
CA ARG A 80 8.26 -28.26 5.35
C ARG A 80 8.23 -28.70 3.88
N TYR A 81 8.39 -27.78 2.95
CA TYR A 81 8.45 -28.10 1.53
C TYR A 81 9.70 -28.94 1.19
N LEU A 82 10.87 -28.56 1.71
CA LEU A 82 12.10 -29.33 1.55
C LEU A 82 11.99 -30.72 2.19
N ASP A 83 11.50 -30.81 3.43
CA ASP A 83 11.28 -32.09 4.14
C ASP A 83 10.33 -33.03 3.39
N SER A 84 9.39 -32.48 2.61
CA SER A 84 8.47 -33.27 1.80
C SER A 84 9.10 -33.92 0.56
N GLY A 85 10.38 -33.64 0.28
CA GLY A 85 11.10 -34.16 -0.89
C GLY A 85 10.61 -33.63 -2.23
N LYS A 86 9.77 -32.59 -2.23
CA LYS A 86 9.22 -31.97 -3.45
C LYS A 86 10.24 -31.07 -4.16
N TYR A 87 11.28 -30.66 -3.46
CA TYR A 87 12.40 -29.94 -4.06
C TYR A 87 13.37 -30.92 -4.72
N SER A 88 13.77 -30.60 -5.95
CA SER A 88 14.77 -31.38 -6.70
C SER A 88 16.03 -30.53 -6.90
N GLU A 89 17.16 -31.00 -6.39
CA GLU A 89 18.47 -30.35 -6.56
C GLU A 89 18.94 -30.32 -8.03
N SER A 90 18.42 -31.22 -8.87
CA SER A 90 18.66 -31.22 -10.32
C SER A 90 17.88 -30.14 -11.09
N GLY A 91 17.07 -29.35 -10.40
CA GLY A 91 16.33 -28.24 -10.99
C GLY A 91 17.24 -27.05 -11.36
N PRO A 92 16.71 -26.07 -12.11
CA PRO A 92 17.48 -24.91 -12.56
C PRO A 92 17.81 -23.89 -11.45
N ALA A 93 17.25 -24.04 -10.25
CA ALA A 93 17.39 -23.06 -9.15
C ALA A 93 17.99 -23.71 -7.90
N THR A 94 18.98 -23.05 -7.31
CA THR A 94 19.55 -23.43 -6.02
C THR A 94 18.52 -23.28 -4.90
N VAL A 95 18.73 -23.95 -3.77
CA VAL A 95 17.89 -23.83 -2.56
C VAL A 95 17.76 -22.37 -2.15
N GLN A 96 18.87 -21.62 -2.21
CA GLN A 96 18.90 -20.18 -1.92
C GLN A 96 17.98 -19.38 -2.85
N THR A 97 18.12 -19.54 -4.17
CA THR A 97 17.27 -18.82 -5.14
C THR A 97 15.80 -19.19 -4.94
N PHE A 98 15.51 -20.46 -4.68
CA PHE A 98 14.16 -20.93 -4.43
C PHE A 98 13.57 -20.33 -3.14
N PHE A 99 14.38 -20.19 -2.09
CA PHE A 99 13.97 -19.54 -0.84
C PHE A 99 13.70 -18.04 -1.01
N ILE A 100 14.55 -17.32 -1.76
CA ILE A 100 14.29 -15.92 -2.10
C ILE A 100 12.95 -15.78 -2.84
N GLY A 101 12.63 -16.73 -3.73
CA GLY A 101 11.30 -16.81 -4.36
C GLY A 101 10.16 -17.03 -3.36
N ALA A 102 10.37 -17.82 -2.31
CA ALA A 102 9.38 -17.97 -1.24
C ALA A 102 9.19 -16.67 -0.44
N CYS A 103 10.27 -15.96 -0.12
CA CYS A 103 10.21 -14.63 0.50
C CYS A 103 9.45 -13.62 -0.37
N ARG A 104 9.74 -13.61 -1.68
CA ARG A 104 9.06 -12.81 -2.70
C ARG A 104 7.53 -12.96 -2.65
N ASN A 105 7.06 -14.19 -2.49
CA ASN A 105 5.62 -14.52 -2.51
C ASN A 105 4.86 -14.00 -1.28
N ILE A 106 5.54 -13.79 -0.16
CA ILE A 106 4.91 -13.35 1.10
C ILE A 106 5.18 -11.88 1.43
N LEU A 107 6.07 -11.22 0.68
CA LEU A 107 6.52 -9.85 0.92
C LEU A 107 5.33 -8.89 1.07
N ALA A 108 4.39 -8.89 0.12
CA ALA A 108 3.23 -8.01 0.17
C ALA A 108 2.36 -8.24 1.43
N ALA A 109 2.15 -9.50 1.82
CA ALA A 109 1.35 -9.83 3.01
C ALA A 109 2.03 -9.37 4.32
N VAL A 110 3.36 -9.41 4.38
CA VAL A 110 4.12 -8.88 5.53
C VAL A 110 4.06 -7.36 5.55
N VAL A 111 4.31 -6.71 4.41
CA VAL A 111 4.24 -5.26 4.27
C VAL A 111 2.84 -4.74 4.62
N GLU A 112 1.78 -5.40 4.15
CA GLU A 112 0.40 -5.01 4.46
C GLU A 112 0.08 -5.13 5.97
N ARG A 113 0.58 -6.18 6.62
CA ARG A 113 0.42 -6.37 8.07
C ARG A 113 1.13 -5.27 8.85
N ARG A 114 2.37 -4.94 8.44
CA ARG A 114 3.15 -3.84 9.03
C ARG A 114 2.49 -2.48 8.76
N HIS A 115 1.94 -2.28 7.57
CA HIS A 115 1.21 -1.06 7.23
C HIS A 115 0.05 -0.81 8.18
N LYS A 116 -0.70 -1.87 8.55
CA LYS A 116 -1.81 -1.77 9.52
C LYS A 116 -1.33 -1.44 10.94
N SER A 117 -0.07 -1.72 11.29
CA SER A 117 0.51 -1.43 12.61
C SER A 117 1.30 -0.13 12.69
N LEU A 118 1.70 0.44 11.56
CA LEU A 118 2.49 1.66 11.52
C LEU A 118 1.55 2.88 11.53
N PRO A 119 1.75 3.84 12.46
CA PRO A 119 1.04 5.10 12.40
C PRO A 119 1.65 5.94 11.26
N PHE A 120 1.18 5.70 10.04
CA PHE A 120 1.50 6.59 8.92
C PHE A 120 0.71 7.89 9.09
N GLU A 121 1.31 8.85 9.79
CA GLU A 121 0.87 10.23 9.74
C GLU A 121 1.40 10.86 8.47
N TYR A 122 0.65 10.74 7.38
CA TYR A 122 0.92 11.59 6.22
C TYR A 122 0.54 13.02 6.59
N SER A 123 1.49 13.94 6.48
CA SER A 123 1.14 15.35 6.63
C SER A 123 0.24 15.76 5.46
N ARG A 124 -0.73 16.64 5.75
CA ARG A 124 -1.62 17.17 4.71
C ARG A 124 -0.85 17.91 3.61
N ALA A 125 0.28 18.53 3.95
CA ALA A 125 1.12 19.22 2.99
C ALA A 125 1.75 18.24 2.00
N ASP A 126 2.33 17.15 2.49
CA ASP A 126 2.99 16.14 1.66
C ASP A 126 2.00 15.45 0.73
N MET A 127 0.80 15.12 1.23
CA MET A 127 -0.24 14.53 0.39
C MET A 127 -0.75 15.49 -0.69
N LEU A 128 -0.85 16.79 -0.40
CA LEU A 128 -1.27 17.78 -1.39
C LEU A 128 -0.20 17.99 -2.46
N GLU A 129 1.08 18.02 -2.08
CA GLU A 129 2.19 18.14 -3.05
C GLU A 129 2.26 16.89 -3.94
N TRP A 130 2.12 15.69 -3.36
CA TRP A 130 2.04 14.44 -4.11
C TRP A 130 0.89 14.42 -5.13
N VAL A 131 -0.32 14.85 -4.71
CA VAL A 131 -1.45 14.96 -5.66
C VAL A 131 -1.11 15.95 -6.77
N LYS A 132 -0.53 17.11 -6.44
CA LYS A 132 -0.15 18.11 -7.43
C LYS A 132 0.82 17.53 -8.46
N GLU A 133 1.88 16.85 -8.02
CA GLU A 133 2.85 16.20 -8.90
C GLU A 133 2.20 15.21 -9.87
N ILE A 134 1.30 14.35 -9.39
CA ILE A 134 0.66 13.34 -10.26
C ILE A 134 -0.34 13.97 -11.22
N THR A 135 -1.08 14.98 -10.77
CA THR A 135 -1.99 15.72 -11.65
C THR A 135 -1.29 16.48 -12.78
N HIS A 136 0.04 16.65 -12.70
CA HIS A 136 0.85 17.22 -13.78
C HIS A 136 1.38 16.18 -14.78
N LEU A 137 1.49 14.91 -14.39
CA LEU A 137 2.14 13.86 -15.21
C LEU A 137 1.24 13.32 -16.33
N GLU A 138 -0.09 13.40 -16.20
CA GLU A 138 -1.01 12.70 -17.11
C GLU A 138 -1.55 13.54 -18.29
N GLY A 139 -1.09 14.79 -18.47
CA GLY A 139 -1.50 15.64 -19.61
C GLY A 139 -2.98 16.07 -19.64
N ALA A 140 -3.84 15.52 -18.78
CA ALA A 140 -5.19 15.97 -18.52
C ALA A 140 -5.22 16.99 -17.37
N ASP A 141 -6.10 17.99 -17.44
CA ASP A 141 -6.21 19.03 -16.43
C ASP A 141 -6.90 18.49 -15.17
N TYR A 142 -6.12 17.88 -14.28
CA TYR A 142 -6.58 17.41 -12.98
C TYR A 142 -6.34 18.43 -11.85
N ARG A 143 -6.00 19.69 -12.17
CA ARG A 143 -5.75 20.75 -11.16
C ARG A 143 -6.98 21.01 -10.27
N TRP A 144 -8.17 20.73 -10.78
CA TRP A 144 -9.42 20.81 -10.02
C TRP A 144 -9.50 19.78 -8.88
N ILE A 145 -8.87 18.60 -9.00
CA ILE A 145 -8.79 17.60 -7.92
C ILE A 145 -7.97 18.13 -6.76
N HIS A 146 -6.80 18.71 -7.05
CA HIS A 146 -5.97 19.34 -6.03
C HIS A 146 -6.75 20.47 -5.32
N LYS A 147 -7.46 21.32 -6.08
CA LYS A 147 -8.31 22.39 -5.52
C LYS A 147 -9.45 21.83 -4.66
N LEU A 148 -10.07 20.72 -5.07
CA LEU A 148 -11.10 20.02 -4.31
C LEU A 148 -10.56 19.50 -2.98
N LEU A 149 -9.38 18.89 -2.97
CA LEU A 149 -8.79 18.36 -1.74
C LEU A 149 -8.36 19.49 -0.80
N GLN A 150 -7.89 20.62 -1.34
CA GLN A 150 -7.57 21.81 -0.56
C GLN A 150 -8.79 22.43 0.14
N LEU A 151 -9.95 22.44 -0.53
CA LEU A 151 -11.19 23.06 -0.02
C LEU A 151 -12.03 22.13 0.86
N ALA A 152 -11.69 20.84 0.90
CA ALA A 152 -12.33 19.86 1.76
C ALA A 152 -12.01 20.13 3.24
N PRO A 153 -12.95 19.87 4.17
CA PRO A 153 -12.65 19.85 5.59
C PRO A 153 -11.46 18.95 5.89
N HIS A 154 -10.59 19.35 6.83
CA HIS A 154 -9.31 18.68 7.10
C HIS A 154 -9.42 17.15 7.17
N ASP A 155 -10.30 16.63 8.03
CA ASP A 155 -10.50 15.18 8.19
C ASP A 155 -10.98 14.48 6.92
N LEU A 156 -11.85 15.13 6.13
CA LEU A 156 -12.34 14.55 4.88
C LEU A 156 -11.25 14.59 3.80
N SER A 157 -10.47 15.66 3.76
CA SER A 157 -9.33 15.82 2.86
C SER A 157 -8.33 14.69 3.07
N SER A 158 -7.95 14.39 4.32
CA SER A 158 -7.07 13.27 4.66
C SER A 158 -7.61 11.91 4.20
N VAL A 159 -8.91 11.65 4.40
CA VAL A 159 -9.54 10.40 3.94
C VAL A 159 -9.50 10.29 2.42
N LEU A 160 -9.88 11.36 1.70
CA LEU A 160 -9.90 11.36 0.24
C LEU A 160 -8.49 11.21 -0.35
N MET A 161 -7.49 11.87 0.23
CA MET A 161 -6.10 11.73 -0.20
C MET A 161 -5.59 10.29 -0.03
N LEU A 162 -5.94 9.62 1.07
CA LEU A 162 -5.56 8.22 1.28
C LEU A 162 -6.26 7.27 0.29
N VAL A 163 -7.52 7.55 -0.08
CA VAL A 163 -8.23 6.82 -1.15
C VAL A 163 -7.52 6.98 -2.50
N VAL A 164 -7.16 8.20 -2.87
CA VAL A 164 -6.49 8.48 -4.15
C VAL A 164 -5.09 7.86 -4.17
N ARG A 165 -4.36 7.93 -3.06
CA ARG A 165 -2.98 7.44 -2.95
C ARG A 165 -2.87 5.93 -2.91
N GLU A 166 -3.68 5.27 -2.09
CA GLU A 166 -3.53 3.84 -1.81
C GLU A 166 -4.54 2.98 -2.59
N GLY A 167 -5.46 3.59 -3.35
CA GLY A 167 -6.50 2.87 -4.09
C GLY A 167 -7.49 2.10 -3.20
N ILE A 168 -7.56 2.43 -1.91
CA ILE A 168 -8.40 1.74 -0.93
C ILE A 168 -9.82 2.32 -0.87
N SER A 169 -10.74 1.57 -0.26
CA SER A 169 -12.11 2.06 -0.08
C SER A 169 -12.18 3.25 0.88
N PHE A 170 -13.18 4.12 0.71
CA PHE A 170 -13.42 5.26 1.60
C PHE A 170 -13.61 4.86 3.07
N ASN A 171 -14.26 3.71 3.32
CA ASN A 171 -14.47 3.20 4.68
C ASN A 171 -13.15 2.73 5.31
N GLU A 172 -12.32 2.05 4.54
CA GLU A 172 -11.00 1.60 4.99
C GLU A 172 -10.08 2.79 5.27
N ALA A 173 -10.05 3.78 4.39
CA ALA A 173 -9.30 5.02 4.60
C ALA A 173 -9.74 5.76 5.88
N ALA A 174 -11.06 5.85 6.12
CA ALA A 174 -11.58 6.43 7.35
C ALA A 174 -11.15 5.64 8.60
N GLN A 175 -11.20 4.30 8.55
CA GLN A 175 -10.77 3.45 9.66
C GLN A 175 -9.27 3.60 9.96
N ARG A 176 -8.41 3.63 8.93
CA ARG A 176 -6.95 3.82 9.08
C ARG A 176 -6.62 5.15 9.76
N LEU A 177 -7.40 6.20 9.51
CA LEU A 177 -7.24 7.52 10.14
C LEU A 177 -7.97 7.65 11.49
N GLY A 178 -8.47 6.55 12.06
CA GLY A 178 -9.20 6.56 13.33
C GLY A 178 -10.55 7.30 13.27
N LYS A 179 -11.12 7.49 12.07
CA LYS A 179 -12.39 8.20 11.86
C LYS A 179 -13.53 7.19 11.68
N LYS A 180 -14.72 7.54 12.18
CA LYS A 180 -15.93 6.72 11.97
C LYS A 180 -16.37 6.82 10.50
N PRO A 181 -16.49 5.71 9.74
CA PRO A 181 -16.89 5.75 8.33
C PRO A 181 -18.24 6.42 8.08
N ALA A 182 -19.21 6.21 8.98
CA ALA A 182 -20.52 6.87 8.90
C ALA A 182 -20.39 8.41 8.96
N THR A 183 -19.61 8.94 9.91
CA THR A 183 -19.35 10.38 10.05
C THR A 183 -18.68 10.95 8.81
N MET A 184 -17.67 10.24 8.28
CA MET A 184 -16.96 10.68 7.07
C MET A 184 -17.88 10.67 5.84
N ARG A 185 -18.80 9.71 5.72
CA ARG A 185 -19.82 9.72 4.65
C ARG A 185 -20.76 10.92 4.77
N SER A 186 -21.20 11.28 5.97
CA SER A 186 -21.98 12.50 6.19
C SER A 186 -21.19 13.78 5.87
N HIS A 187 -19.87 13.78 6.10
CA HIS A 187 -18.99 14.89 5.70
C HIS A 187 -18.88 14.96 4.17
N LEU A 188 -18.65 13.82 3.52
CA LEU A 188 -18.57 13.72 2.06
C LEU A 188 -19.87 14.18 1.39
N HIS A 189 -21.02 13.76 1.89
CA HIS A 189 -22.32 14.18 1.36
C HIS A 189 -22.52 15.71 1.45
N ARG A 190 -22.25 16.30 2.62
CA ARG A 190 -22.33 17.76 2.81
C ARG A 190 -21.32 18.49 1.92
N TYR A 191 -20.11 17.95 1.81
CA TYR A 191 -19.08 18.53 0.97
C TYR A 191 -19.48 18.49 -0.51
N ARG A 192 -20.01 17.36 -1.00
CA ARG A 192 -20.55 17.21 -2.36
C ARG A 192 -21.60 18.29 -2.68
N GLY A 193 -22.51 18.58 -1.76
CA GLY A 193 -23.46 19.69 -1.88
C GLY A 193 -22.77 21.06 -2.06
N LYS A 194 -21.72 21.32 -1.26
CA LYS A 194 -20.89 22.53 -1.37
C LYS A 194 -20.13 22.61 -2.70
N LEU A 195 -19.73 21.47 -3.29
CA LEU A 195 -18.99 21.44 -4.55
C LEU A 195 -19.77 22.01 -5.72
N ALA A 196 -21.07 21.72 -5.80
CA ALA A 196 -21.92 22.31 -6.85
C ALA A 196 -21.90 23.84 -6.76
N TYR A 197 -22.06 24.40 -5.56
CA TYR A 197 -21.97 25.85 -5.33
C TYR A 197 -20.58 26.41 -5.71
N LEU A 198 -19.50 25.74 -5.30
CA LEU A 198 -18.13 26.16 -5.64
C LEU A 198 -17.86 26.12 -7.15
N HIS A 199 -18.46 25.16 -7.85
CA HIS A 199 -18.36 25.05 -9.30
C HIS A 199 -19.05 26.21 -10.02
N PHE A 200 -20.34 26.45 -9.74
CA PHE A 200 -21.11 27.51 -10.40
C PHE A 200 -20.71 28.92 -9.97
N SER A 201 -20.05 29.09 -8.83
CA SER A 201 -19.43 30.36 -8.43
C SER A 201 -18.04 30.58 -9.04
N GLY A 202 -17.57 29.70 -9.93
CA GLY A 202 -16.28 29.83 -10.63
C GLY A 202 -15.06 29.61 -9.74
N LYS A 203 -15.23 29.10 -8.52
CA LYS A 203 -14.12 28.85 -7.57
C LYS A 203 -13.38 27.54 -7.87
N ILE A 204 -14.03 26.60 -8.53
CA ILE A 204 -13.47 25.35 -9.03
C ILE A 204 -14.08 25.06 -10.40
N ASP A 205 -13.28 24.74 -11.40
CA ASP A 205 -13.81 24.23 -12.66
C ASP A 205 -13.80 22.69 -12.65
N ILE A 206 -14.99 22.08 -12.64
CA ILE A 206 -15.14 20.61 -12.61
C ILE A 206 -15.52 20.18 -14.03
N PRO A 207 -14.69 19.36 -14.71
CA PRO A 207 -14.95 18.98 -16.09
C PRO A 207 -16.28 18.25 -16.24
N GLU A 208 -17.02 18.57 -17.31
CA GLU A 208 -18.31 17.95 -17.64
C GLU A 208 -18.20 16.45 -17.92
N THR A 209 -17.03 16.02 -18.38
CA THR A 209 -16.71 14.63 -18.65
C THR A 209 -16.69 13.75 -17.39
N THR A 210 -16.71 14.35 -16.19
CA THR A 210 -16.72 13.62 -14.93
C THR A 210 -18.14 13.40 -14.41
N GLU A 211 -18.40 12.27 -13.74
CA GLU A 211 -19.68 12.01 -13.07
C GLU A 211 -20.01 13.11 -12.03
N LEU A 212 -18.98 13.67 -11.39
CA LEU A 212 -19.16 14.77 -10.44
C LEU A 212 -19.62 16.06 -11.14
N GLY A 213 -19.06 16.37 -12.30
CA GLY A 213 -19.46 17.48 -13.15
C GLY A 213 -20.87 17.31 -13.69
N GLN A 214 -21.23 16.12 -14.16
CA GLN A 214 -22.60 15.80 -14.60
C GLN A 214 -23.59 15.95 -13.44
N TRP A 215 -23.26 15.40 -12.28
CA TRP A 215 -24.08 15.53 -11.08
C TRP A 215 -24.29 16.99 -10.66
N ALA A 216 -23.23 17.81 -10.65
CA ALA A 216 -23.32 19.21 -10.27
C ALA A 216 -24.29 19.98 -11.18
N ARG A 217 -24.21 19.77 -12.49
CA ARG A 217 -25.13 20.35 -13.50
C ARG A 217 -26.57 19.87 -13.32
N LEU A 218 -26.78 18.59 -13.03
CA LEU A 218 -28.11 18.05 -12.73
C LEU A 218 -28.72 18.67 -11.46
N GLN A 219 -27.93 18.99 -10.44
CA GLN A 219 -28.43 19.66 -9.24
C GLN A 219 -28.80 21.12 -9.49
N ALA A 220 -28.00 21.85 -10.27
CA ALA A 220 -28.34 23.22 -10.66
C ALA A 220 -29.64 23.28 -11.47
N ALA A 221 -29.83 22.35 -12.42
CA ALA A 221 -31.06 22.26 -13.20
C ALA A 221 -32.31 22.00 -12.32
N LYS A 222 -32.17 21.25 -11.23
CA LYS A 222 -33.26 20.98 -10.27
C LYS A 222 -33.56 22.14 -9.31
N GLY A 223 -32.57 22.99 -9.03
CA GLY A 223 -32.72 24.17 -8.16
C GLY A 223 -33.22 25.43 -8.88
N GLY A 224 -33.26 25.42 -10.22
CA GLY A 224 -33.68 26.56 -11.07
C GLY A 224 -35.18 26.64 -11.37
N THR A 225 -36.01 25.82 -10.72
CA THR A 225 -37.49 25.86 -10.81
C THR A 225 -38.11 26.31 -9.48
N ALA A 226 -37.70 27.47 -8.98
CA ALA A 226 -38.35 28.18 -7.89
C ALA A 226 -38.76 29.57 -8.36
#